data_AF-A0A434CZW6-F1
#
_entry.id   AF-A0A434CZW6-F1
#
_cell.length_a   1.000
_cell.length_b   1.000
_cell.length_c   1.000
_cell.angle_alpha   90.00
_cell.angle_beta   90.00
_cell.angle_gamma   90.00
#
_symmetry.space_group_name_H-M   'P 1'
#
loop_
_entity.id
_entity.type
_entity.pdbx_description
1 polymer ?
#
loop_
_entity_poly.entity_id
_entity_poly.type
_entity_poly.pdbx_seq_one_letter_code
_entity_poly.pdbx_strand_id
1 'polypeptide(L)'
;VYAFDLAGAGIGALGIVGLLFLVFPSTALRFVAALAFAAAAFAAFGMVRHRWLAAGSLGLAAAFVAVSLPPSWVAPEPHMSQYKGLRMALEVPNARVIEERSSPLGLLTVVESPTVPFRYAPGLSLANTQEPPAQLAVFTDGDGIAAITAYGGDPAKVAYLDRTTAALPYRILERPRVLILGAGGGEQVLLALRAGADTVDAVEVNPQMIDLARNRFADFAGGIFSRPNLRLHLAEARAFAATAGERYDLIQMPLLDSFSAAAAGVQSLHENYTYTVEAMRDYLAILGPDGVVAITRWLRVPPRDSLKLFATAIAALEGEGVAEPGRHLALIRSWNTATLLVTKSPFKGEDIAAIRSFAAENFFDISWVPGISASDVNHFNQLDQEYLYQGALALLGPERADFIERYKFAIAPATDNRPYFFDFFRWRALPELLALRTKGGAAMLDWSYLILVTTLVQAAILSAVLILLPLWIRRHALGKALHQLRFGLYFLALGLAFLFIEIAFIQRFVLFLGHPFYAVAVVLAGFLAFAGLGSAVAAWWAATVGRGSAVRGIALAVGVIAVLAATYLLALPSVFERLLAFPDAAKIAIALLLIAPLALFMGMPFPLGLGHVGARSE
;
A
#
# COMPACT_ATOMS: atom_id res chain seq x y z
N VAL A 1 -22.80 -22.22 17.71
CA VAL A 1 -22.04 -22.53 16.47
C VAL A 1 -21.54 -21.25 15.81
N TYR A 2 -22.43 -20.37 15.31
CA TYR A 2 -22.02 -19.12 14.64
C TYR A 2 -21.07 -18.24 15.47
N ALA A 3 -21.30 -18.09 16.77
CA ALA A 3 -20.38 -17.40 17.68
C ALA A 3 -18.95 -17.97 17.71
N PHE A 4 -18.81 -19.30 17.75
CA PHE A 4 -17.50 -19.97 17.78
C PHE A 4 -16.82 -19.94 16.41
N ASP A 5 -17.59 -19.99 15.33
CA ASP A 5 -17.09 -19.88 13.96
C ASP A 5 -16.46 -18.51 13.71
N LEU A 6 -17.18 -17.42 14.00
CA LEU A 6 -16.68 -16.06 13.88
C LEU A 6 -15.49 -15.78 14.81
N ALA A 7 -15.58 -16.20 16.08
CA ALA A 7 -14.46 -16.03 17.01
C ALA A 7 -13.22 -16.81 16.57
N GLY A 8 -13.39 -18.05 16.09
CA GLY A 8 -12.31 -18.86 15.54
C GLY A 8 -11.68 -18.24 14.30
N ALA A 9 -12.49 -17.69 13.39
CA ALA A 9 -12.01 -16.97 12.21
C ALA A 9 -11.23 -15.69 12.60
N GLY A 10 -11.70 -14.92 13.60
CA GLY A 10 -10.99 -13.76 14.12
C GLY A 10 -9.65 -14.11 14.77
N ILE A 11 -9.59 -15.17 15.57
CA ILE A 11 -8.34 -15.68 16.14
C ILE A 11 -7.41 -16.18 15.04
N GLY A 12 -7.93 -16.89 14.03
CA GLY A 12 -7.17 -17.35 12.88
C GLY A 12 -6.56 -16.20 12.08
N ALA A 13 -7.30 -15.11 11.89
CA ALA A 13 -6.83 -13.91 11.20
C ALA A 13 -5.65 -13.23 11.92
N LEU A 14 -5.69 -13.11 13.25
CA LEU A 14 -4.52 -12.61 14.01
C LEU A 14 -3.39 -13.63 14.07
N GLY A 15 -3.74 -14.91 14.21
CA GLY A 15 -2.79 -16.01 14.32
C GLY A 15 -1.92 -16.15 13.09
N ILE A 16 -2.49 -16.02 11.89
CA ILE A 16 -1.71 -16.09 10.64
C ILE A 16 -0.75 -14.91 10.50
N VAL A 17 -1.16 -13.72 10.92
CA VAL A 17 -0.29 -12.53 10.94
C VAL A 17 0.90 -12.74 11.89
N GLY A 18 0.64 -13.21 13.11
CA GLY A 18 1.70 -13.55 14.07
C GLY A 18 2.62 -14.65 13.54
N LEU A 19 2.07 -15.66 12.87
CA LEU A 19 2.84 -16.76 12.29
C LEU A 19 3.77 -16.27 11.16
N LEU A 20 3.32 -15.34 10.31
CA LEU A 20 4.10 -14.77 9.21
C LEU A 20 5.28 -13.90 9.67
N PHE A 21 5.31 -13.45 10.92
CA PHE A 21 6.52 -12.85 11.51
C PHE A 21 7.58 -13.88 11.90
N LEU A 22 7.20 -15.14 12.08
CA LEU A 22 8.06 -16.21 12.57
C LEU A 22 8.55 -17.14 11.45
N VAL A 23 7.72 -17.37 10.43
CA VAL A 23 8.02 -18.32 9.36
C VAL A 23 7.64 -17.77 8.00
N PHE A 24 8.29 -18.29 6.96
CA PHE A 24 8.00 -17.95 5.57
C PHE A 24 6.57 -18.36 5.17
N PRO A 25 5.94 -17.67 4.19
CA PRO A 25 4.57 -17.98 3.74
C PRO A 25 4.34 -19.44 3.38
N SER A 26 5.29 -20.09 2.71
CA SER A 26 5.21 -21.51 2.33
C SER A 26 5.15 -22.45 3.54
N THR A 27 5.82 -22.09 4.63
CA THR A 27 5.79 -22.83 5.90
C THR A 27 4.52 -22.53 6.67
N ALA A 28 4.06 -21.28 6.68
CA ALA A 28 2.79 -20.88 7.29
C ALA A 28 1.61 -21.67 6.71
N LEU A 29 1.57 -21.88 5.39
CA LEU A 29 0.54 -22.70 4.74
C LEU A 29 0.49 -24.14 5.25
N ARG A 30 1.62 -24.74 5.63
CA ARG A 30 1.65 -26.10 6.20
C ARG A 30 1.03 -26.15 7.59
N PHE A 31 1.31 -25.14 8.42
CA PHE A 31 0.65 -25.01 9.71
C PHE A 31 -0.86 -24.85 9.56
N VAL A 32 -1.31 -24.05 8.60
CA VAL A 32 -2.75 -23.90 8.30
C VAL A 32 -3.36 -25.23 7.84
N ALA A 33 -2.69 -25.95 6.93
CA ALA A 33 -3.15 -27.27 6.48
C ALA A 33 -3.20 -28.28 7.64
N ALA A 34 -2.19 -28.29 8.50
CA ALA A 34 -2.12 -29.15 9.68
C ALA A 34 -3.25 -28.84 10.69
N LEU A 35 -3.56 -27.56 10.91
CA LEU A 35 -4.69 -27.13 11.73
C LEU A 35 -6.02 -27.60 11.13
N ALA A 36 -6.18 -27.55 9.80
CA ALA A 36 -7.38 -28.05 9.14
C ALA A 36 -7.54 -29.58 9.33
N PHE A 37 -6.46 -30.36 9.18
CA PHE A 37 -6.50 -31.80 9.46
C PHE A 37 -6.74 -32.12 10.93
N ALA A 38 -6.17 -31.36 11.86
CA ALA A 38 -6.42 -31.50 13.29
C ALA A 38 -7.89 -31.19 13.63
N ALA A 39 -8.46 -30.14 13.04
CA ALA A 39 -9.88 -29.79 13.20
C ALA A 39 -10.80 -30.88 12.64
N ALA A 40 -10.47 -31.44 11.46
CA ALA A 40 -11.20 -32.56 10.88
C ALA A 40 -11.13 -33.82 11.76
N ALA A 41 -9.96 -34.11 12.32
CA ALA A 41 -9.77 -35.19 13.28
C ALA A 41 -10.70 -34.99 14.49
N PHE A 42 -10.66 -33.80 15.10
CA PHE A 42 -11.47 -33.42 16.26
C PHE A 42 -12.98 -33.55 15.96
N ALA A 43 -13.43 -33.08 14.80
CA ALA A 43 -14.83 -33.23 14.38
C ALA A 43 -15.24 -34.71 14.23
N ALA A 44 -14.35 -35.57 13.72
CA ALA A 44 -14.60 -37.00 13.57
C ALA A 44 -14.75 -37.73 14.92
N PHE A 45 -14.03 -37.29 15.97
CA PHE A 45 -14.20 -37.82 17.34
C PHE A 45 -15.65 -37.67 17.84
N GLY A 46 -16.33 -36.56 17.50
CA GLY A 46 -17.70 -36.29 17.94
C GLY A 46 -18.79 -37.06 17.17
N MET A 47 -18.52 -37.51 15.94
CA MET A 47 -19.53 -38.10 15.06
C MET A 47 -19.53 -39.64 15.03
N VAL A 48 -18.40 -40.31 15.29
CA VAL A 48 -18.27 -41.76 15.03
C VAL A 48 -17.97 -42.55 16.31
N ARG A 49 -19.04 -42.90 17.04
CA ARG A 49 -19.01 -43.58 18.35
C ARG A 49 -18.19 -44.90 18.41
N HIS A 50 -17.92 -45.55 17.26
CA HIS A 50 -17.17 -46.83 17.18
C HIS A 50 -15.86 -46.80 16.36
N ARG A 51 -15.46 -45.69 15.72
CA ARG A 51 -14.19 -45.59 14.94
C ARG A 51 -13.39 -44.32 15.24
N TRP A 52 -13.70 -43.67 16.37
CA TRP A 52 -13.12 -42.40 16.81
C TRP A 52 -11.59 -42.44 16.95
N LEU A 53 -11.03 -43.53 17.49
CA LEU A 53 -9.57 -43.70 17.59
C LEU A 53 -8.90 -43.73 16.21
N ALA A 54 -9.47 -44.45 15.24
CA ALA A 54 -8.90 -44.60 13.91
C ALA A 54 -9.03 -43.32 13.07
N ALA A 55 -10.17 -42.63 13.11
CA ALA A 55 -10.37 -41.38 12.38
C ALA A 55 -9.55 -40.23 13.01
N GLY A 56 -9.50 -40.18 14.34
CA GLY A 56 -8.69 -39.23 15.09
C GLY A 56 -7.18 -39.42 14.87
N SER A 57 -6.71 -40.67 14.91
CA SER A 57 -5.30 -40.98 14.62
C SER A 57 -4.93 -40.73 13.17
N LEU A 58 -5.84 -40.97 12.21
CA LEU A 58 -5.59 -40.70 10.79
C LEU A 58 -5.50 -39.20 10.52
N GLY A 59 -6.35 -38.39 11.14
CA GLY A 59 -6.29 -36.93 11.01
C GLY A 59 -5.08 -36.30 11.70
N LEU A 60 -4.68 -36.81 12.87
CA LEU A 60 -3.43 -36.41 13.53
C LEU A 60 -2.20 -36.86 12.75
N ALA A 61 -2.21 -38.06 12.17
CA ALA A 61 -1.16 -38.54 11.28
C ALA A 61 -1.09 -37.69 10.00
N ALA A 62 -2.23 -37.33 9.41
CA ALA A 62 -2.27 -36.44 8.25
C ALA A 62 -1.76 -35.03 8.58
N ALA A 63 -2.09 -34.49 9.76
CA ALA A 63 -1.55 -33.21 10.23
C ALA A 63 -0.03 -33.29 10.44
N PHE A 64 0.46 -34.36 11.07
CA PHE A 64 1.89 -34.59 11.27
C PHE A 64 2.64 -34.76 9.94
N VAL A 65 2.07 -35.52 9.01
CA VAL A 65 2.60 -35.71 7.65
C VAL A 65 2.60 -34.40 6.87
N ALA A 66 1.56 -33.58 6.96
CA ALA A 66 1.50 -32.27 6.30
C ALA A 66 2.58 -31.29 6.78
N VAL A 67 3.00 -31.38 8.06
CA VAL A 67 4.11 -30.57 8.61
C VAL A 67 5.48 -31.19 8.31
N SER A 68 5.58 -32.53 8.34
CA SER A 68 6.86 -33.26 8.33
C SER A 68 7.35 -33.67 6.94
N LEU A 69 6.49 -33.61 5.92
CA LEU A 69 6.91 -33.93 4.55
C LEU A 69 7.94 -32.92 4.02
N PRO A 70 8.94 -33.37 3.23
CA PRO A 70 9.93 -32.50 2.62
C PRO A 70 9.26 -31.41 1.77
N PRO A 71 9.77 -30.16 1.80
CA PRO A 71 9.24 -29.06 1.00
C PRO A 71 9.02 -29.41 -0.47
N SER A 72 9.98 -30.14 -1.04
CA SER A 72 10.00 -30.55 -2.44
C SER A 72 8.88 -31.54 -2.84
N TRP A 73 8.18 -32.15 -1.89
CA TRP A 73 7.18 -33.19 -2.14
C TRP A 73 5.73 -32.70 -2.01
N VAL A 74 5.47 -31.62 -1.27
CA VAL A 74 4.09 -31.15 -0.94
C VAL A 74 3.73 -29.87 -1.64
N ALA A 75 4.72 -29.05 -1.99
CA ALA A 75 4.51 -27.83 -2.74
C ALA A 75 5.58 -27.76 -3.83
N PRO A 76 5.21 -27.67 -5.12
CA PRO A 76 6.07 -26.95 -6.04
C PRO A 76 6.36 -25.61 -5.36
N GLU A 77 7.63 -25.27 -5.14
CA GLU A 77 7.94 -23.92 -4.67
C GLU A 77 7.17 -22.95 -5.57
N PRO A 78 6.51 -21.92 -5.01
CA PRO A 78 5.73 -21.00 -5.81
C PRO A 78 6.62 -20.52 -6.96
N HIS A 79 6.30 -20.93 -8.18
CA HIS A 79 7.14 -20.65 -9.33
C HIS A 79 7.09 -19.15 -9.56
N MET A 80 8.15 -18.46 -9.14
CA MET A 80 8.28 -17.04 -9.38
C MET A 80 8.33 -16.82 -10.89
N SER A 81 7.46 -15.92 -11.36
CA SER A 81 7.41 -15.56 -12.78
C SER A 81 8.79 -15.20 -13.30
N GLN A 82 9.16 -15.72 -14.47
CA GLN A 82 10.42 -15.39 -15.15
C GLN A 82 10.56 -13.89 -15.47
N TYR A 83 9.44 -13.16 -15.48
CA TYR A 83 9.40 -11.71 -15.74
C TYR A 83 9.64 -10.86 -14.48
N LYS A 84 9.81 -11.47 -13.31
CA LYS A 84 10.12 -10.75 -12.06
C LYS A 84 11.59 -10.32 -12.06
N GLY A 85 11.85 -9.11 -11.57
CA GLY A 85 13.20 -8.52 -11.52
C GLY A 85 14.22 -9.42 -10.82
N LEU A 86 13.83 -10.10 -9.73
CA LEU A 86 14.70 -11.04 -9.04
C LEU A 86 15.11 -12.24 -9.92
N ARG A 87 14.16 -12.83 -10.66
CA ARG A 87 14.47 -13.98 -11.54
C ARG A 87 15.42 -13.57 -12.65
N MET A 88 15.19 -12.41 -13.27
CA MET A 88 16.08 -11.85 -14.29
C MET A 88 17.47 -11.54 -13.72
N ALA A 89 17.56 -11.01 -12.50
CA ALA A 89 18.84 -10.70 -11.87
C ALA A 89 19.68 -11.96 -11.59
N LEU A 90 19.03 -13.07 -11.25
CA LEU A 90 19.69 -14.35 -10.97
C LEU A 90 20.13 -15.11 -12.25
N GLU A 91 19.75 -14.65 -13.45
CA GLU A 91 20.27 -15.19 -14.71
C GLU A 91 21.70 -14.69 -15.02
N VAL A 92 22.15 -13.62 -14.34
CA VAL A 92 23.51 -13.09 -14.49
C VAL A 92 24.52 -14.10 -13.92
N PRO A 93 25.63 -14.40 -14.64
CA PRO A 93 26.64 -15.33 -14.15
C PRO A 93 27.19 -14.94 -12.77
N ASN A 94 27.17 -15.90 -11.84
CA ASN A 94 27.59 -15.77 -10.44
C ASN A 94 26.71 -14.83 -9.58
N ALA A 95 25.58 -14.32 -10.09
CA ALA A 95 24.61 -13.65 -9.24
C ALA A 95 23.99 -14.66 -8.27
N ARG A 96 23.90 -14.28 -7.00
CA ARG A 96 23.43 -15.16 -5.94
C ARG A 96 22.66 -14.41 -4.88
N VAL A 97 21.67 -15.09 -4.32
CA VAL A 97 21.00 -14.65 -3.10
C VAL A 97 21.98 -14.82 -1.94
N ILE A 98 22.18 -13.76 -1.16
CA ILE A 98 23.09 -13.78 0.00
C ILE A 98 22.35 -13.66 1.35
N GLU A 99 21.11 -13.19 1.33
CA GLU A 99 20.27 -13.03 2.52
C GLU A 99 18.79 -12.99 2.10
N GLU A 100 17.91 -13.58 2.92
CA GLU A 100 16.46 -13.46 2.77
C GLU A 100 15.81 -13.16 4.12
N ARG A 101 14.85 -12.24 4.13
CA ARG A 101 14.07 -11.88 5.32
C ARG A 101 12.59 -11.83 4.94
N SER A 102 11.77 -12.62 5.63
CA SER A 102 10.33 -12.68 5.40
C SER A 102 9.57 -12.12 6.59
N SER A 103 8.58 -11.29 6.31
CA SER A 103 7.57 -10.85 7.28
C SER A 103 6.24 -10.67 6.55
N PRO A 104 5.15 -10.30 7.25
CA PRO A 104 3.92 -9.96 6.57
C PRO A 104 4.02 -8.68 5.71
N LEU A 105 5.11 -7.91 5.81
CA LEU A 105 5.37 -6.73 5.00
C LEU A 105 6.03 -7.04 3.65
N GLY A 106 6.31 -8.32 3.39
CA GLY A 106 6.91 -8.81 2.16
C GLY A 106 8.12 -9.72 2.41
N LEU A 107 8.57 -10.37 1.34
CA LEU A 107 9.81 -11.11 1.27
C LEU A 107 10.92 -10.22 0.70
N LEU A 108 11.90 -9.88 1.52
CA LEU A 108 13.11 -9.19 1.10
C LEU A 108 14.18 -10.21 0.70
N THR A 109 14.62 -10.15 -0.54
CA THR A 109 15.71 -10.98 -1.07
C THR A 109 16.89 -10.11 -1.46
N VAL A 110 18.04 -10.31 -0.83
CA VAL A 110 19.27 -9.58 -1.11
C VAL A 110 20.12 -10.38 -2.10
N VAL A 111 20.46 -9.73 -3.22
CA VAL A 111 21.23 -10.32 -4.31
C VAL A 111 22.56 -9.60 -4.46
N GLU A 112 23.63 -10.39 -4.52
CA GLU A 112 24.96 -9.97 -4.91
C GLU A 112 25.22 -10.43 -6.34
N SER A 113 25.82 -9.57 -7.16
CA SER A 113 26.28 -9.91 -8.51
C SER A 113 27.76 -9.50 -8.68
N PRO A 114 28.72 -10.41 -8.41
CA PRO A 114 30.15 -10.08 -8.45
C PRO A 114 30.67 -9.82 -9.86
N THR A 115 30.15 -10.53 -10.87
CA THR A 115 30.62 -10.42 -12.27
C THR A 115 30.12 -9.14 -12.94
N VAL A 116 28.85 -8.81 -12.72
CA VAL A 116 28.19 -7.63 -13.28
C VAL A 116 27.49 -6.91 -12.12
N PRO A 117 28.17 -6.00 -11.42
CA PRO A 117 27.61 -5.29 -10.28
C PRO A 117 26.33 -4.53 -10.65
N PHE A 118 25.39 -4.48 -9.71
CA PHE A 118 24.21 -3.63 -9.85
C PHE A 118 24.63 -2.15 -9.96
N ARG A 119 23.94 -1.42 -10.83
CA ARG A 119 24.10 0.02 -11.06
C ARG A 119 22.74 0.71 -11.02
N TYR A 120 22.05 0.53 -9.91
CA TYR A 120 20.81 1.23 -9.61
C TYR A 120 21.13 2.67 -9.22
N ALA A 121 20.81 3.59 -10.14
CA ALA A 121 20.96 5.03 -9.97
C ALA A 121 19.85 5.74 -10.79
N PRO A 122 18.58 5.65 -10.35
CA PRO A 122 17.47 6.26 -11.05
C PRO A 122 17.66 7.78 -11.19
N GLY A 123 17.35 8.33 -12.36
CA GLY A 123 17.53 9.75 -12.64
C GLY A 123 18.96 10.22 -12.84
N LEU A 124 19.94 9.30 -12.93
CA LEU A 124 21.33 9.66 -13.24
C LEU A 124 21.44 10.28 -14.63
N SER A 125 22.11 11.43 -14.68
CA SER A 125 22.42 12.20 -15.88
C SER A 125 23.25 11.42 -16.89
N LEU A 126 22.97 11.63 -18.18
CA LEU A 126 23.81 11.15 -19.28
C LEU A 126 25.15 11.89 -19.37
N ALA A 127 25.29 13.05 -18.71
CA ALA A 127 26.56 13.76 -18.61
C ALA A 127 27.52 13.11 -17.59
N ASN A 128 27.02 12.19 -16.74
CA ASN A 128 27.81 11.59 -15.68
C ASN A 128 28.88 10.64 -16.23
N THR A 129 30.10 10.75 -15.73
CA THR A 129 31.25 9.95 -16.13
C THR A 129 31.72 8.97 -15.05
N GLN A 130 31.05 8.93 -13.90
CA GLN A 130 31.44 8.11 -12.74
C GLN A 130 30.47 6.95 -12.53
N GLU A 131 30.97 5.74 -12.43
CA GLU A 131 30.12 4.60 -12.10
C GLU A 131 29.75 4.59 -10.61
N PRO A 132 28.51 4.19 -10.25
CA PRO A 132 28.20 3.84 -8.87
C PRO A 132 29.16 2.76 -8.35
N PRO A 133 29.56 2.81 -7.07
CA PRO A 133 30.33 1.72 -6.47
C PRO A 133 29.45 0.46 -6.41
N ALA A 134 30.05 -0.68 -6.01
CA ALA A 134 29.32 -1.94 -5.92
C ALA A 134 28.04 -1.80 -5.08
N GLN A 135 26.95 -2.41 -5.53
CA GLN A 135 25.65 -2.37 -4.86
C GLN A 135 25.13 -3.77 -4.59
N LEU A 136 24.46 -3.94 -3.45
CA LEU A 136 23.60 -5.08 -3.16
C LEU A 136 22.17 -4.70 -3.51
N ALA A 137 21.53 -5.48 -4.38
CA ALA A 137 20.13 -5.28 -4.72
C ALA A 137 19.26 -5.95 -3.67
N VAL A 138 18.23 -5.24 -3.19
CA VAL A 138 17.21 -5.79 -2.31
C VAL A 138 15.88 -5.78 -3.06
N PHE A 139 15.34 -6.96 -3.34
CA PHE A 139 14.04 -7.13 -3.99
C PHE A 139 12.97 -7.38 -2.94
N THR A 140 11.80 -6.75 -3.11
CA THR A 140 10.59 -7.00 -2.31
C THR A 140 9.60 -7.83 -3.13
N ASP A 141 9.26 -9.02 -2.67
CA ASP A 141 8.36 -9.97 -3.37
C ASP A 141 8.78 -10.23 -4.83
N GLY A 142 10.10 -10.33 -5.03
CA GLY A 142 10.75 -10.58 -6.32
C GLY A 142 10.80 -9.39 -7.28
N ASP A 143 10.37 -8.20 -6.85
CA ASP A 143 10.36 -6.96 -7.64
C ASP A 143 10.78 -5.75 -6.79
N GLY A 144 10.59 -4.52 -7.27
CA GLY A 144 10.76 -3.30 -6.45
C GLY A 144 12.16 -3.18 -5.85
N ILE A 145 13.16 -3.05 -6.71
CA ILE A 145 14.57 -3.01 -6.32
C ILE A 145 14.90 -1.75 -5.49
N ALA A 146 15.54 -1.97 -4.35
CA ALA A 146 16.32 -0.98 -3.63
C ALA A 146 17.81 -1.37 -3.66
N ALA A 147 18.71 -0.40 -3.49
CA ALA A 147 20.15 -0.68 -3.48
C ALA A 147 20.78 -0.24 -2.16
N ILE A 148 21.54 -1.16 -1.55
CA ILE A 148 22.52 -0.83 -0.51
C ILE A 148 23.84 -0.60 -1.23
N THR A 149 24.40 0.60 -1.12
CA THR A 149 25.57 1.03 -1.88
C THR A 149 26.85 0.89 -1.06
N ALA A 150 27.89 0.29 -1.65
CA ALA A 150 29.19 0.13 -1.02
C ALA A 150 29.82 1.52 -0.77
N TYR A 151 29.91 1.93 0.48
CA TYR A 151 30.41 3.25 0.83
C TYR A 151 31.51 3.15 1.89
N GLY A 152 32.76 3.33 1.48
CA GLY A 152 33.92 3.29 2.39
C GLY A 152 34.18 4.60 3.14
N GLY A 153 33.22 5.52 3.20
CA GLY A 153 33.37 6.84 3.83
C GLY A 153 33.96 7.95 2.95
N ASP A 154 34.51 7.62 1.78
CA ASP A 154 35.03 8.60 0.82
C ASP A 154 33.88 9.23 -0.01
N PRO A 155 33.57 10.53 0.17
CA PRO A 155 32.51 11.18 -0.58
C PRO A 155 32.72 11.11 -2.10
N ALA A 156 33.97 11.11 -2.59
CA ALA A 156 34.25 11.12 -4.03
C ALA A 156 33.65 9.90 -4.76
N LYS A 157 33.58 8.74 -4.10
CA LYS A 157 33.02 7.50 -4.68
C LYS A 157 31.51 7.56 -4.95
N VAL A 158 30.80 8.49 -4.33
CA VAL A 158 29.35 8.67 -4.50
C VAL A 158 29.01 9.97 -5.23
N ALA A 159 29.98 10.55 -5.97
CA ALA A 159 29.77 11.82 -6.68
C ALA A 159 28.79 11.76 -7.85
N TYR A 160 28.49 10.55 -8.34
CA TYR A 160 27.41 10.36 -9.30
C TYR A 160 26.04 10.81 -8.75
N LEU A 161 25.83 10.79 -7.42
CA LEU A 161 24.55 11.18 -6.80
C LEU A 161 24.21 12.66 -7.05
N ASP A 162 25.20 13.54 -7.15
CA ASP A 162 25.01 14.98 -7.45
C ASP A 162 24.41 15.21 -8.84
N ARG A 163 24.50 14.19 -9.70
CA ARG A 163 24.03 14.21 -11.08
C ARG A 163 22.74 13.42 -11.26
N THR A 164 21.97 13.25 -10.19
CA THR A 164 20.61 12.70 -10.24
C THR A 164 19.58 13.82 -10.20
N THR A 165 18.39 13.61 -10.77
CA THR A 165 17.28 14.59 -10.66
C THR A 165 16.88 14.87 -9.21
N ALA A 166 17.11 13.93 -8.29
CA ALA A 166 16.86 14.07 -6.86
C ALA A 166 17.87 14.99 -6.15
N ALA A 167 19.02 15.32 -6.77
CA ALA A 167 20.02 16.21 -6.21
C ALA A 167 19.66 17.70 -6.36
N LEU A 168 18.67 18.05 -7.19
CA LEU A 168 18.29 19.43 -7.47
C LEU A 168 18.05 20.30 -6.21
N PRO A 169 17.30 19.84 -5.18
CA PRO A 169 17.03 20.68 -4.00
C PRO A 169 18.29 21.15 -3.28
N TYR A 170 19.35 20.34 -3.30
CA TYR A 170 20.63 20.66 -2.66
C TYR A 170 21.45 21.71 -3.43
N ARG A 171 21.01 22.13 -4.62
CA ARG A 171 21.61 23.28 -5.34
C ARG A 171 20.99 24.62 -4.94
N ILE A 172 19.82 24.61 -4.32
CA ILE A 172 19.10 25.81 -3.88
C ILE A 172 19.02 25.93 -2.35
N LEU A 173 19.42 24.88 -1.62
CA LEU A 173 19.48 24.86 -0.16
C LEU A 173 20.92 24.67 0.31
N GLU A 174 21.32 25.47 1.30
CA GLU A 174 22.62 25.34 1.97
C GLU A 174 22.45 24.62 3.30
N ARG A 175 23.19 23.52 3.50
CA ARG A 175 23.19 22.71 4.74
C ARG A 175 21.79 22.44 5.33
N PRO A 176 20.84 21.89 4.54
CA PRO A 176 19.46 21.74 4.98
C PRO A 176 19.31 20.72 6.11
N ARG A 177 18.27 20.91 6.94
CA ARG A 177 17.67 19.84 7.75
C ARG A 177 16.71 19.02 6.89
N VAL A 178 17.02 17.74 6.69
CA VAL A 178 16.37 16.88 5.69
C VAL A 178 15.49 15.83 6.36
N LEU A 179 14.24 15.72 5.90
CA LEU A 179 13.37 14.58 6.15
C LEU A 179 13.30 13.69 4.90
N ILE A 180 13.70 12.43 5.00
CA ILE A 180 13.61 11.45 3.91
C ILE A 180 12.45 10.51 4.20
N LEU A 181 11.40 10.59 3.40
CA LEU A 181 10.21 9.74 3.51
C LEU A 181 10.38 8.49 2.64
N GLY A 182 10.92 7.42 3.22
CA GLY A 182 11.26 6.16 2.53
C GLY A 182 12.76 5.98 2.36
N ALA A 183 13.45 5.58 3.43
CA ALA A 183 14.91 5.48 3.45
C ALA A 183 15.46 4.33 2.58
N GLY A 184 14.76 3.19 2.54
CA GLY A 184 15.15 2.01 1.78
C GLY A 184 16.59 1.57 2.07
N GLY A 185 17.34 1.26 1.00
CA GLY A 185 18.76 0.91 1.08
C GLY A 185 19.72 2.08 1.37
N GLY A 186 19.20 3.31 1.50
CA GLY A 186 19.98 4.47 1.93
C GLY A 186 20.55 5.37 0.82
N GLU A 187 20.12 5.24 -0.43
CA GLU A 187 20.59 6.09 -1.54
C GLU A 187 20.35 7.59 -1.27
N GLN A 188 19.14 7.97 -0.86
CA GLN A 188 18.83 9.37 -0.57
C GLN A 188 19.51 9.87 0.70
N VAL A 189 19.77 8.97 1.66
CA VAL A 189 20.59 9.27 2.84
C VAL A 189 22.02 9.60 2.41
N LEU A 190 22.61 8.79 1.52
CA LEU A 190 23.93 9.06 0.95
C LEU A 190 23.97 10.39 0.20
N LEU A 191 22.95 10.70 -0.60
CA LEU A 191 22.84 11.98 -1.30
C LEU A 191 22.78 13.16 -0.31
N ALA A 192 21.93 13.08 0.72
CA ALA A 192 21.81 14.13 1.74
C ALA A 192 23.14 14.36 2.47
N LEU A 193 23.79 13.29 2.91
CA LEU A 193 25.08 13.35 3.60
C LEU A 193 26.18 13.91 2.69
N ARG A 194 26.18 13.53 1.41
CA ARG A 194 27.13 14.05 0.41
C ARG A 194 26.93 15.54 0.15
N ALA A 195 25.67 15.96 0.07
CA ALA A 195 25.29 17.35 -0.14
C ALA A 195 25.51 18.25 1.09
N GLY A 196 26.00 17.68 2.20
CA GLY A 196 26.31 18.44 3.42
C GLY A 196 25.09 18.81 4.25
N ALA A 197 24.01 18.01 4.20
CA ALA A 197 22.86 18.16 5.09
C ALA A 197 23.30 18.22 6.56
N ASP A 198 22.72 19.14 7.33
CA ASP A 198 23.09 19.34 8.73
C ASP A 198 22.58 18.19 9.59
N THR A 199 21.28 17.89 9.49
CA THR A 199 20.63 16.74 10.12
C THR A 199 19.77 15.99 9.12
N VAL A 200 19.71 14.67 9.24
CA VAL A 200 18.88 13.79 8.40
C VAL A 200 17.96 12.94 9.27
N ASP A 201 16.65 13.15 9.17
CA ASP A 201 15.64 12.22 9.68
C ASP A 201 15.20 11.31 8.54
N ALA A 202 15.47 10.01 8.66
CA ALA A 202 15.14 9.01 7.65
C ALA A 202 14.00 8.14 8.17
N VAL A 203 12.92 8.01 7.39
CA VAL A 203 11.73 7.24 7.76
C VAL A 203 11.67 5.97 6.90
N GLU A 204 11.55 4.82 7.52
CA GLU A 204 11.40 3.53 6.85
C GLU A 204 10.28 2.74 7.53
N VAL A 205 9.40 2.13 6.74
CA VAL A 205 8.23 1.40 7.24
C VAL A 205 8.57 -0.06 7.53
N ASN A 206 9.53 -0.64 6.81
CA ASN A 206 9.90 -2.05 6.94
C ASN A 206 11.08 -2.24 7.91
N PRO A 207 10.87 -2.83 9.11
CA PRO A 207 11.96 -3.05 10.07
C PRO A 207 13.01 -4.04 9.56
N GLN A 208 12.67 -4.92 8.62
CA GLN A 208 13.63 -5.83 8.01
C GLN A 208 14.59 -5.09 7.08
N MET A 209 14.12 -4.06 6.35
CA MET A 209 14.99 -3.20 5.54
C MET A 209 15.98 -2.42 6.43
N ILE A 210 15.48 -1.92 7.57
CA ILE A 210 16.31 -1.27 8.59
C ILE A 210 17.39 -2.23 9.10
N ASP A 211 17.02 -3.46 9.49
CA ASP A 211 17.98 -4.46 9.96
C ASP A 211 19.04 -4.79 8.89
N LEU A 212 18.63 -4.92 7.63
CA LEU A 212 19.54 -5.17 6.51
C LEU A 212 20.55 -4.03 6.33
N ALA A 213 20.09 -2.79 6.25
CA ALA A 213 20.93 -1.64 5.90
C ALA A 213 21.74 -1.09 7.09
N ARG A 214 21.19 -1.16 8.32
CA ARG A 214 21.83 -0.62 9.53
C ARG A 214 22.65 -1.63 10.31
N ASN A 215 22.29 -2.92 10.27
CA ASN A 215 22.95 -3.96 11.06
C ASN A 215 23.69 -4.97 10.16
N ARG A 216 22.95 -5.73 9.32
CA ARG A 216 23.51 -6.87 8.56
C ARG A 216 24.57 -6.46 7.54
N PHE A 217 24.34 -5.37 6.82
CA PHE A 217 25.22 -4.82 5.78
C PHE A 217 25.77 -3.43 6.15
N ALA A 218 25.85 -3.14 7.45
CA ALA A 218 26.32 -1.86 7.97
C ALA A 218 27.73 -1.49 7.45
N ASP A 219 28.65 -2.44 7.50
CA ASP A 219 30.05 -2.25 7.07
C ASP A 219 30.13 -1.99 5.56
N PHE A 220 29.31 -2.71 4.78
CA PHE A 220 29.22 -2.50 3.34
C PHE A 220 28.68 -1.11 3.03
N ALA A 221 27.63 -0.67 3.73
CA ALA A 221 27.02 0.65 3.58
C ALA A 221 27.82 1.79 4.23
N GLY A 222 28.94 1.53 4.89
CA GLY A 222 29.77 2.55 5.55
C GLY A 222 29.16 3.14 6.82
N GLY A 223 28.26 2.41 7.48
CA GLY A 223 27.62 2.84 8.73
C GLY A 223 26.80 4.13 8.61
N ILE A 224 26.25 4.44 7.43
CA ILE A 224 25.51 5.70 7.18
C ILE A 224 24.34 5.89 8.14
N PHE A 225 23.64 4.81 8.50
CA PHE A 225 22.50 4.82 9.42
C PHE A 225 22.89 4.93 10.91
N SER A 226 24.18 4.98 11.21
CA SER A 226 24.74 5.09 12.57
C SER A 226 25.47 6.42 12.79
N ARG A 227 25.42 7.34 11.81
CA ARG A 227 26.04 8.66 11.94
C ARG A 227 25.32 9.52 12.99
N PRO A 228 26.05 10.38 13.72
CA PRO A 228 25.47 11.16 14.81
C PRO A 228 24.43 12.19 14.35
N ASN A 229 24.54 12.66 13.11
CA ASN A 229 23.60 13.62 12.52
C ASN A 229 22.45 12.95 11.73
N LEU A 230 22.28 11.63 11.86
CA LEU A 230 21.19 10.89 11.24
C LEU A 230 20.33 10.18 12.30
N ARG A 231 19.01 10.32 12.17
CA ARG A 231 18.02 9.63 12.99
C ARG A 231 17.14 8.76 12.10
N LEU A 232 17.11 7.46 12.36
CA LEU A 232 16.29 6.51 11.63
C LEU A 232 15.02 6.21 12.42
N HIS A 233 13.86 6.41 11.80
CA HIS A 233 12.54 6.23 12.39
C HIS A 233 11.82 5.05 11.71
N LEU A 234 11.34 4.11 12.51
CA LEU A 234 10.43 3.05 12.05
C LEU A 234 9.00 3.61 12.07
N ALA A 235 8.54 4.08 10.91
CA ALA A 235 7.21 4.66 10.75
C ALA A 235 6.80 4.66 9.27
N GLU A 236 5.51 4.82 9.00
CA GLU A 236 5.03 5.11 7.65
C GLU A 236 5.12 6.62 7.38
N ALA A 237 5.43 6.98 6.13
CA ALA A 237 5.76 8.33 5.71
C ALA A 237 4.68 9.36 6.03
N ARG A 238 3.41 9.06 5.68
CA ARG A 238 2.26 9.94 5.94
C ARG A 238 2.02 10.10 7.43
N ALA A 239 2.05 9.00 8.19
CA ALA A 239 1.83 9.01 9.64
C ALA A 239 2.92 9.79 10.39
N PHE A 240 4.19 9.66 9.97
CA PHE A 240 5.29 10.44 10.53
C PHE A 240 5.14 11.93 10.24
N ALA A 241 4.88 12.30 8.99
CA ALA A 241 4.72 13.70 8.61
C ALA A 241 3.56 14.39 9.35
N ALA A 242 2.45 13.70 9.57
CA ALA A 242 1.29 14.22 10.31
C ALA A 242 1.57 14.47 11.81
N THR A 243 2.60 13.84 12.39
CA THR A 243 2.95 13.96 13.82
C THR A 243 4.27 14.65 14.09
N ALA A 244 5.01 15.00 13.04
CA ALA A 244 6.31 15.64 13.17
C ALA A 244 6.17 17.02 13.87
N GLY A 245 6.77 17.15 15.05
CA GLY A 245 6.82 18.41 15.79
C GLY A 245 7.93 19.37 15.34
N GLU A 246 8.83 18.90 14.47
CA GLU A 246 9.97 19.68 13.98
C GLU A 246 9.72 20.21 12.56
N ARG A 247 10.40 21.31 12.22
CA ARG A 247 10.40 21.87 10.86
C ARG A 247 11.63 21.45 10.08
N TYR A 248 11.44 21.21 8.78
CA TYR A 248 12.48 20.79 7.84
C TYR A 248 12.68 21.80 6.72
N ASP A 249 13.91 21.89 6.21
CA ASP A 249 14.26 22.71 5.05
C ASP A 249 14.07 21.93 3.75
N LEU A 250 14.21 20.59 3.81
CA LEU A 250 13.97 19.70 2.70
C LEU A 250 13.17 18.48 3.17
N ILE A 251 12.05 18.20 2.51
CA ILE A 251 11.36 16.91 2.61
C ILE A 251 11.54 16.20 1.29
N GLN A 252 12.22 15.06 1.31
CA GLN A 252 12.59 14.29 0.13
C GLN A 252 11.84 12.98 0.10
N MET A 253 11.15 12.72 -1.01
CA MET A 253 10.44 11.47 -1.26
C MET A 253 11.01 10.80 -2.51
N PRO A 254 11.78 9.71 -2.35
CA PRO A 254 12.29 8.93 -3.48
C PRO A 254 11.22 8.11 -4.19
N LEU A 255 11.68 7.28 -5.12
CA LEU A 255 10.90 6.21 -5.73
C LEU A 255 10.55 5.15 -4.69
N LEU A 256 9.31 5.17 -4.20
CA LEU A 256 8.77 4.21 -3.23
C LEU A 256 8.30 2.89 -3.85
N ASP A 257 9.07 2.34 -4.80
CA ASP A 257 8.65 1.19 -5.62
C ASP A 257 8.51 -0.10 -4.82
N SER A 258 9.32 -0.31 -3.78
CA SER A 258 9.25 -1.48 -2.90
C SER A 258 7.89 -1.59 -2.19
N PHE A 259 7.31 -0.45 -1.79
CA PHE A 259 5.99 -0.39 -1.18
C PHE A 259 4.88 -0.77 -2.16
N SER A 260 4.99 -0.34 -3.41
CA SER A 260 4.07 -0.76 -4.48
C SER A 260 4.28 -2.21 -4.93
N ALA A 261 5.50 -2.74 -4.85
CA ALA A 261 5.81 -4.12 -5.22
C ALA A 261 5.15 -5.15 -4.30
N ALA A 262 5.00 -4.83 -3.01
CA ALA A 262 4.29 -5.66 -2.03
C ALA A 262 2.81 -5.90 -2.38
N ALA A 263 2.21 -5.08 -3.25
CA ALA A 263 0.81 -5.23 -3.69
C ALA A 263 0.58 -6.31 -4.78
N ALA A 264 1.58 -7.18 -5.04
CA ALA A 264 1.47 -8.43 -5.80
C ALA A 264 0.62 -8.38 -7.10
N GLY A 265 0.84 -7.37 -7.96
CA GLY A 265 0.19 -7.28 -9.28
C GLY A 265 -1.15 -6.54 -9.30
N VAL A 266 -1.58 -5.96 -8.18
CA VAL A 266 -2.78 -5.12 -8.06
C VAL A 266 -2.42 -3.68 -7.63
N GLN A 267 -1.33 -3.15 -8.20
CA GLN A 267 -0.66 -1.94 -7.72
C GLN A 267 -1.52 -0.67 -7.81
N SER A 268 -2.43 -0.59 -8.77
CA SER A 268 -3.26 0.59 -9.00
C SER A 268 -4.51 0.67 -8.12
N LEU A 269 -4.99 -0.48 -7.62
CA LEU A 269 -6.17 -0.55 -6.76
C LEU A 269 -5.81 -0.44 -5.27
N HIS A 270 -4.52 -0.33 -4.94
CA HIS A 270 -4.08 -0.16 -3.57
C HIS A 270 -4.17 1.31 -3.15
N GLU A 271 -4.74 1.56 -1.97
CA GLU A 271 -4.78 2.90 -1.39
C GLU A 271 -3.37 3.41 -1.08
N ASN A 272 -3.08 4.64 -1.46
CA ASN A 272 -1.85 5.34 -1.17
C ASN A 272 -2.17 6.75 -0.66
N TYR A 273 -2.03 6.92 0.65
CA TYR A 273 -2.24 8.19 1.33
C TYR A 273 -1.03 9.12 1.24
N THR A 274 0.14 8.65 0.79
CA THR A 274 1.40 9.41 0.76
C THR A 274 1.41 10.50 -0.32
N TYR A 275 0.59 10.36 -1.38
CA TYR A 275 0.52 11.29 -2.51
C TYR A 275 -0.85 11.99 -2.64
N THR A 276 -1.59 12.17 -1.53
CA THR A 276 -2.87 12.91 -1.52
C THR A 276 -2.66 14.42 -1.36
N VAL A 277 -3.72 15.20 -1.65
CA VAL A 277 -3.75 16.64 -1.38
C VAL A 277 -3.47 16.91 0.11
N GLU A 278 -4.11 16.16 1.01
CA GLU A 278 -3.92 16.27 2.45
C GLU A 278 -2.48 15.91 2.85
N ALA A 279 -1.86 14.90 2.22
CA ALA A 279 -0.46 14.58 2.41
C ALA A 279 0.47 15.73 2.05
N MET A 280 0.25 16.31 0.87
CA MET A 280 1.03 17.46 0.43
C MET A 280 0.87 18.64 1.38
N ARG A 281 -0.33 18.88 1.92
CA ARG A 281 -0.58 19.93 2.93
C ARG A 281 0.17 19.68 4.22
N ASP A 282 0.22 18.44 4.71
CA ASP A 282 0.99 18.14 5.92
C ASP A 282 2.49 18.24 5.70
N TYR A 283 2.99 17.85 4.52
CA TYR A 283 4.40 18.09 4.14
C TYR A 283 4.71 19.58 4.12
N LEU A 284 3.85 20.38 3.47
CA LEU A 284 3.98 21.84 3.49
C LEU A 284 3.95 22.35 4.93
N ALA A 285 3.01 21.94 5.78
CA ALA A 285 2.84 22.43 7.15
C ALA A 285 4.13 22.35 7.98
N ILE A 286 4.88 21.24 7.85
CA ILE A 286 6.14 20.99 8.57
C ILE A 286 7.40 21.54 7.85
N LEU A 287 7.27 22.22 6.70
CA LEU A 287 8.40 22.96 6.12
C LEU A 287 8.72 24.25 6.89
N GLY A 288 9.99 24.64 6.84
CA GLY A 288 10.42 26.02 7.08
C GLY A 288 9.88 27.00 6.01
N PRO A 289 10.04 28.33 6.20
CA PRO A 289 9.52 29.33 5.26
C PRO A 289 10.08 29.23 3.84
N ASP A 290 11.38 28.94 3.71
CA ASP A 290 12.08 28.71 2.44
C ASP A 290 12.25 27.21 2.14
N GLY A 291 11.51 26.35 2.85
CA GLY A 291 11.63 24.90 2.72
C GLY A 291 11.04 24.36 1.42
N VAL A 292 11.58 23.22 0.97
CA VAL A 292 11.24 22.57 -0.29
C VAL A 292 10.76 21.13 -0.04
N VAL A 293 9.63 20.76 -0.65
CA VAL A 293 9.23 19.36 -0.81
C VAL A 293 9.71 18.90 -2.18
N ALA A 294 10.50 17.82 -2.22
CA ALA A 294 11.05 17.23 -3.43
C ALA A 294 10.55 15.81 -3.59
N ILE A 295 9.80 15.54 -4.66
CA ILE A 295 9.22 14.22 -4.94
C ILE A 295 9.68 13.75 -6.31
N THR A 296 10.32 12.58 -6.35
CA THR A 296 10.80 11.95 -7.59
C THR A 296 9.91 10.78 -7.98
N ARG A 297 9.50 10.73 -9.25
CA ARG A 297 8.71 9.63 -9.84
C ARG A 297 9.32 9.16 -11.17
N TRP A 298 9.03 7.92 -11.56
CA TRP A 298 9.40 7.42 -12.87
C TRP A 298 8.75 8.26 -13.98
N LEU A 299 9.56 8.63 -14.97
CA LEU A 299 9.07 9.26 -16.18
C LEU A 299 8.38 8.18 -17.05
N ARG A 300 7.11 8.42 -17.36
CA ARG A 300 6.35 7.62 -18.34
C ARG A 300 5.96 8.54 -19.48
N VAL A 301 5.96 8.00 -20.71
CA VAL A 301 5.53 8.74 -21.90
C VAL A 301 4.40 7.93 -22.56
N PRO A 302 3.16 8.47 -22.65
CA PRO A 302 2.72 9.77 -22.12
C PRO A 302 2.70 9.80 -20.58
N PRO A 303 2.89 10.99 -19.96
CA PRO A 303 3.00 11.12 -18.50
C PRO A 303 1.70 10.81 -17.77
N ARG A 304 1.82 10.21 -16.58
CA ARG A 304 0.68 9.84 -15.72
C ARG A 304 0.91 10.32 -14.29
N ASP A 305 1.86 9.68 -13.60
CA ASP A 305 2.25 9.95 -12.22
C ASP A 305 2.61 11.42 -12.01
N SER A 306 3.56 11.94 -12.81
CA SER A 306 4.07 13.30 -12.64
C SER A 306 3.01 14.38 -12.88
N LEU A 307 2.08 14.19 -13.83
CA LEU A 307 0.98 15.13 -14.04
C LEU A 307 -0.05 15.09 -12.92
N LYS A 308 -0.41 13.90 -12.45
CA LYS A 308 -1.31 13.74 -11.30
C LYS A 308 -0.70 14.33 -10.04
N LEU A 309 0.60 14.13 -9.81
CA LEU A 309 1.35 14.74 -8.72
C LEU A 309 1.37 16.27 -8.81
N PHE A 310 1.64 16.81 -10.00
CA PHE A 310 1.60 18.25 -10.26
C PHE A 310 0.22 18.84 -9.97
N ALA A 311 -0.85 18.21 -10.46
CA ALA A 311 -2.23 18.61 -10.19
C ALA A 311 -2.57 18.54 -8.68
N THR A 312 -2.04 17.53 -7.99
CA THR A 312 -2.21 17.36 -6.53
C THR A 312 -1.50 18.48 -5.76
N ALA A 313 -0.29 18.85 -6.17
CA ALA A 313 0.44 19.97 -5.57
C ALA A 313 -0.28 21.31 -5.78
N ILE A 314 -0.84 21.55 -6.99
CA ILE A 314 -1.69 22.74 -7.26
C ILE A 314 -2.86 22.78 -6.29
N ALA A 315 -3.63 21.69 -6.17
CA ALA A 315 -4.81 21.65 -5.30
C ALA A 315 -4.45 21.84 -3.82
N ALA A 316 -3.29 21.34 -3.37
CA ALA A 316 -2.80 21.55 -2.02
C ALA A 316 -2.43 23.02 -1.75
N LEU A 317 -1.69 23.66 -2.66
CA LEU A 317 -1.32 25.07 -2.57
C LEU A 317 -2.57 25.98 -2.59
N GLU A 318 -3.52 25.73 -3.48
CA GLU A 318 -4.81 26.43 -3.52
C GLU A 318 -5.59 26.27 -2.20
N GLY A 319 -5.58 25.06 -1.62
CA GLY A 319 -6.18 24.77 -0.33
C GLY A 319 -5.55 25.51 0.86
N GLU A 320 -4.29 25.94 0.72
CA GLU A 320 -3.57 26.80 1.67
C GLU A 320 -3.72 28.30 1.34
N GLY A 321 -4.54 28.66 0.35
CA GLY A 321 -4.82 30.05 -0.04
C GLY A 321 -3.79 30.68 -0.99
N VAL A 322 -2.94 29.89 -1.63
CA VAL A 322 -1.98 30.38 -2.64
C VAL A 322 -2.71 30.72 -3.94
N ALA A 323 -2.67 31.99 -4.35
CA ALA A 323 -3.36 32.47 -5.56
C ALA A 323 -2.67 32.07 -6.88
N GLU A 324 -1.34 31.96 -6.87
CA GLU A 324 -0.55 31.62 -8.07
C GLU A 324 0.33 30.36 -7.83
N PRO A 325 -0.26 29.14 -7.80
CA PRO A 325 0.48 27.91 -7.51
C PRO A 325 1.70 27.69 -8.42
N GLY A 326 1.63 28.12 -9.68
CA GLY A 326 2.72 27.99 -10.65
C GLY A 326 4.03 28.67 -10.22
N ARG A 327 3.98 29.67 -9.32
CA ARG A 327 5.16 30.34 -8.76
C ARG A 327 5.88 29.54 -7.67
N HIS A 328 5.24 28.49 -7.17
CA HIS A 328 5.69 27.64 -6.06
C HIS A 328 6.12 26.24 -6.54
N LEU A 329 6.12 26.02 -7.86
CA LEU A 329 6.37 24.71 -8.47
C LEU A 329 7.56 24.79 -9.41
N ALA A 330 8.41 23.77 -9.37
CA ALA A 330 9.44 23.52 -10.37
C ALA A 330 9.49 22.02 -10.71
N LEU A 331 9.56 21.67 -11.98
CA LEU A 331 9.55 20.30 -12.47
C LEU A 331 10.66 20.11 -13.49
N ILE A 332 11.58 19.20 -13.20
CA ILE A 332 12.63 18.77 -14.13
C ILE A 332 12.49 17.28 -14.44
N ARG A 333 13.04 16.86 -15.58
CA ARG A 333 13.09 15.46 -15.98
C ARG A 333 14.44 15.05 -16.55
N SER A 334 14.80 13.80 -16.29
CA SER A 334 15.84 13.07 -17.01
C SER A 334 15.21 12.18 -18.09
N TRP A 335 15.97 11.22 -18.61
CA TRP A 335 15.48 10.19 -19.52
C TRP A 335 14.54 9.17 -18.85
N ASN A 336 14.57 9.00 -17.52
CA ASN A 336 13.77 7.98 -16.83
C ASN A 336 13.05 8.44 -15.55
N THR A 337 13.31 9.64 -15.03
CA THR A 337 12.63 10.18 -13.83
C THR A 337 12.25 11.63 -14.01
N ALA A 338 11.26 12.08 -13.25
CA ALA A 338 10.91 13.49 -13.07
C ALA A 338 10.89 13.83 -11.57
N THR A 339 11.42 15.00 -11.21
CA THR A 339 11.43 15.51 -9.83
C THR A 339 10.62 16.80 -9.78
N LEU A 340 9.57 16.78 -8.96
CA LEU A 340 8.75 17.95 -8.64
C LEU A 340 9.25 18.58 -7.34
N LEU A 341 9.51 19.88 -7.37
CA LEU A 341 9.72 20.72 -6.21
C LEU A 341 8.46 21.54 -5.92
N VAL A 342 8.08 21.61 -4.65
CA VAL A 342 6.96 22.40 -4.14
C VAL A 342 7.44 23.23 -2.96
N THR A 343 7.16 24.53 -2.95
CA THR A 343 7.61 25.46 -1.89
C THR A 343 6.46 26.22 -1.26
N LYS A 344 6.63 26.64 0.00
CA LYS A 344 5.68 27.54 0.68
C LYS A 344 5.72 28.97 0.15
N SER A 345 6.93 29.49 -0.03
CA SER A 345 7.18 30.80 -0.64
C SER A 345 7.41 30.65 -2.14
N PRO A 346 7.04 31.64 -2.97
CA PRO A 346 7.38 31.63 -4.39
C PRO A 346 8.89 31.45 -4.62
N PHE A 347 9.27 30.71 -5.65
CA PHE A 347 10.68 30.61 -6.05
C PHE A 347 11.26 31.99 -6.38
N LYS A 348 12.47 32.24 -5.87
CA LYS A 348 13.23 33.47 -6.12
C LYS A 348 13.94 33.39 -7.47
N GLY A 349 14.37 34.53 -7.99
CA GLY A 349 15.13 34.58 -9.25
C GLY A 349 16.43 33.79 -9.20
N GLU A 350 17.10 33.78 -8.04
CA GLU A 350 18.29 32.97 -7.77
C GLU A 350 18.01 31.47 -7.82
N ASP A 351 16.89 31.01 -7.23
CA ASP A 351 16.48 29.60 -7.27
C ASP A 351 16.23 29.16 -8.73
N ILE A 352 15.51 29.99 -9.50
CA ILE A 352 15.21 29.69 -10.90
C ILE A 352 16.49 29.61 -11.74
N ALA A 353 17.44 30.52 -11.50
CA ALA A 353 18.74 30.49 -12.18
C ALA A 353 19.55 29.23 -11.81
N ALA A 354 19.56 28.85 -10.53
CA ALA A 354 20.21 27.63 -10.05
C ALA A 354 19.57 26.36 -10.63
N ILE A 355 18.24 26.29 -10.72
CA ILE A 355 17.51 25.19 -11.38
C ILE A 355 17.91 25.09 -12.85
N ARG A 356 17.96 26.22 -13.57
CA ARG A 356 18.37 26.26 -14.98
C ARG A 356 19.82 25.82 -15.18
N SER A 357 20.74 26.29 -14.34
CA SER A 357 22.15 25.86 -14.38
C SER A 357 22.28 24.36 -14.11
N PHE A 358 21.61 23.86 -13.07
CA PHE A 358 21.65 22.44 -12.73
C PHE A 358 21.12 21.56 -13.86
N ALA A 359 20.00 21.97 -14.49
CA ALA A 359 19.42 21.23 -15.61
C ALA A 359 20.39 21.21 -16.81
N ALA A 360 21.00 22.35 -17.15
CA ALA A 360 21.96 22.45 -18.24
C ALA A 360 23.25 21.64 -17.98
N GLU A 361 23.83 21.72 -16.78
CA GLU A 361 25.02 20.96 -16.37
C GLU A 361 24.83 19.44 -16.46
N ASN A 362 23.60 18.97 -16.24
CA ASN A 362 23.26 17.56 -16.17
C ASN A 362 22.46 17.04 -17.36
N PHE A 363 22.31 17.83 -18.43
CA PHE A 363 21.50 17.46 -19.59
C PHE A 363 20.08 16.98 -19.21
N PHE A 364 19.48 17.65 -18.22
CA PHE A 364 18.10 17.45 -17.83
C PHE A 364 17.21 18.50 -18.49
N ASP A 365 15.97 18.11 -18.79
CA ASP A 365 14.99 19.02 -19.35
C ASP A 365 14.16 19.65 -18.25
N ILE A 366 13.90 20.95 -18.38
CA ILE A 366 12.95 21.64 -17.53
C ILE A 366 11.57 21.45 -18.13
N SER A 367 10.64 20.94 -17.36
CA SER A 367 9.22 20.82 -17.75
C SER A 367 8.37 21.95 -17.17
N TRP A 368 8.76 22.52 -16.03
CA TRP A 368 8.12 23.72 -15.46
C TRP A 368 9.08 24.48 -14.53
N VAL A 369 9.14 25.80 -14.67
CA VAL A 369 9.64 26.75 -13.66
C VAL A 369 8.89 28.07 -13.83
N PRO A 370 8.80 28.95 -12.82
CA PRO A 370 8.16 30.25 -13.01
C PRO A 370 8.84 31.05 -14.13
N GLY A 371 8.04 31.58 -15.06
CA GLY A 371 8.54 32.33 -16.22
C GLY A 371 9.16 31.47 -17.33
N ILE A 372 8.91 30.15 -17.35
CA ILE A 372 9.33 29.27 -18.43
C ILE A 372 8.65 29.62 -19.77
N SER A 373 9.37 29.41 -20.87
CA SER A 373 8.84 29.58 -22.23
C SER A 373 8.95 28.29 -23.06
N ALA A 374 8.24 28.22 -24.18
CA ALA A 374 8.28 27.06 -25.07
C ALA A 374 9.67 26.83 -25.71
N SER A 375 10.54 27.83 -25.74
CA SER A 375 11.92 27.69 -26.21
C SER A 375 12.89 27.17 -25.16
N ASP A 376 12.45 26.98 -23.91
CA ASP A 376 13.30 26.53 -22.79
C ASP A 376 13.22 25.01 -22.54
N VAL A 377 12.35 24.30 -23.28
CA VAL A 377 11.96 22.93 -22.96
C VAL A 377 12.42 21.95 -24.04
N ASN A 378 12.59 20.68 -23.67
CA ASN A 378 12.83 19.57 -24.60
C ASN A 378 14.12 19.72 -25.44
N HIS A 379 15.23 20.04 -24.80
CA HIS A 379 16.54 20.23 -25.43
C HIS A 379 17.41 18.98 -25.42
N PHE A 380 17.45 18.25 -24.29
CA PHE A 380 18.44 17.21 -24.05
C PHE A 380 17.86 15.81 -24.31
N ASN A 381 16.79 15.46 -23.60
CA ASN A 381 16.09 14.18 -23.71
C ASN A 381 14.84 14.41 -24.58
N GLN A 382 15.08 14.61 -25.89
CA GLN A 382 14.06 15.08 -26.84
C GLN A 382 12.94 14.05 -27.03
N LEU A 383 11.71 14.53 -26.87
CA LEU A 383 10.45 13.85 -27.19
C LEU A 383 9.79 14.53 -28.40
N ASP A 384 8.84 13.85 -29.05
CA ASP A 384 8.06 14.44 -30.16
C ASP A 384 7.41 15.78 -29.77
N GLN A 385 7.02 15.90 -28.50
CA GLN A 385 6.55 17.12 -27.87
C GLN A 385 6.79 17.06 -26.36
N GLU A 386 6.86 18.23 -25.70
CA GLU A 386 7.10 18.25 -24.26
C GLU A 386 5.82 18.07 -23.45
N TYR A 387 5.40 16.81 -23.28
CA TYR A 387 4.12 16.46 -22.67
C TYR A 387 3.95 17.00 -21.24
N LEU A 388 5.03 17.04 -20.44
CA LEU A 388 4.94 17.54 -19.06
C LEU A 388 4.77 19.06 -19.02
N TYR A 389 5.46 19.80 -19.88
CA TYR A 389 5.27 21.25 -20.02
C TYR A 389 3.87 21.62 -20.48
N GLN A 390 3.37 20.96 -21.54
CA GLN A 390 2.00 21.17 -22.03
C GLN A 390 0.96 20.84 -20.96
N GLY A 391 1.17 19.74 -20.21
CA GLY A 391 0.30 19.38 -19.09
C GLY A 391 0.36 20.39 -17.95
N ALA A 392 1.55 20.87 -17.57
CA ALA A 392 1.71 21.90 -16.54
C ALA A 392 1.00 23.21 -16.92
N LEU A 393 1.16 23.67 -18.17
CA LEU A 393 0.44 24.83 -18.70
C LEU A 393 -1.08 24.64 -18.63
N ALA A 394 -1.59 23.50 -19.07
CA ALA A 394 -3.02 23.22 -19.06
C ALA A 394 -3.58 23.11 -17.63
N LEU A 395 -2.82 22.52 -16.70
CA LEU A 395 -3.22 22.36 -15.30
C LEU A 395 -3.21 23.67 -14.51
N LEU A 396 -2.33 24.60 -14.85
CA LEU A 396 -2.27 25.94 -14.25
C LEU A 396 -3.19 26.96 -14.96
N GLY A 397 -3.65 26.64 -16.16
CA GLY A 397 -4.52 27.49 -16.97
C GLY A 397 -6.02 27.32 -16.66
N PRO A 398 -6.87 28.15 -17.32
CA PRO A 398 -8.32 28.13 -17.11
C PRO A 398 -9.00 26.83 -17.59
N GLU A 399 -8.37 26.09 -18.52
CA GLU A 399 -8.88 24.84 -19.08
C GLU A 399 -8.53 23.60 -18.24
N ARG A 400 -8.06 23.76 -17.00
CA ARG A 400 -7.61 22.66 -16.13
C ARG A 400 -8.61 21.50 -16.05
N ALA A 401 -9.89 21.81 -15.80
CA ALA A 401 -10.93 20.80 -15.64
C ALA A 401 -11.14 20.01 -16.94
N ASP A 402 -11.21 20.70 -18.07
CA ASP A 402 -11.39 20.09 -19.40
C ASP A 402 -10.17 19.28 -19.82
N PHE A 403 -8.96 19.73 -19.48
CA PHE A 403 -7.73 18.98 -19.70
C PHE A 403 -7.75 17.68 -18.90
N ILE A 404 -8.03 17.74 -17.60
CA ILE A 404 -8.15 16.55 -16.75
C ILE A 404 -9.22 15.62 -17.32
N GLU A 405 -10.40 16.08 -17.71
CA GLU A 405 -11.46 15.20 -18.23
C GLU A 405 -11.09 14.55 -19.58
N ARG A 406 -10.42 15.26 -20.49
CA ARG A 406 -10.10 14.73 -21.83
C ARG A 406 -8.79 13.93 -21.88
N TYR A 407 -7.93 14.06 -20.88
CA TYR A 407 -6.63 13.39 -20.88
C TYR A 407 -6.76 11.85 -20.90
N LYS A 408 -5.79 11.17 -21.52
CA LYS A 408 -5.80 9.71 -21.72
C LYS A 408 -5.82 8.92 -20.41
N PHE A 409 -5.21 9.46 -19.35
CA PHE A 409 -5.05 8.82 -18.04
C PHE A 409 -5.79 9.58 -16.95
N ALA A 410 -6.24 8.88 -15.90
CA ALA A 410 -6.86 9.50 -14.72
C ALA A 410 -5.83 10.30 -13.90
N ILE A 411 -5.73 11.59 -14.16
CA ILE A 411 -4.77 12.52 -13.53
C ILE A 411 -5.42 13.51 -12.56
N ALA A 412 -6.67 13.28 -12.18
CA ALA A 412 -7.33 14.10 -11.16
C ALA A 412 -6.58 13.97 -9.82
N PRO A 413 -6.45 15.06 -9.03
CA PRO A 413 -5.79 15.02 -7.72
C PRO A 413 -6.32 13.90 -6.83
N ALA A 414 -5.41 13.17 -6.17
CA ALA A 414 -5.78 12.17 -5.17
C ALA A 414 -6.10 12.87 -3.84
N THR A 415 -7.11 12.39 -3.12
CA THR A 415 -7.52 12.92 -1.80
C THR A 415 -7.60 11.78 -0.80
N ASP A 416 -7.61 12.04 0.49
CA ASP A 416 -7.77 10.99 1.51
C ASP A 416 -9.12 10.25 1.38
N ASN A 417 -10.14 10.86 0.76
CA ASN A 417 -11.42 10.20 0.44
C ASN A 417 -11.36 9.36 -0.85
N ARG A 418 -10.34 9.56 -1.70
CA ARG A 418 -10.07 8.80 -2.93
C ARG A 418 -8.56 8.60 -3.10
N PRO A 419 -7.90 7.81 -2.22
CA PRO A 419 -6.44 7.74 -2.11
C PRO A 419 -5.81 6.83 -3.18
N TYR A 420 -6.33 6.82 -4.41
CA TYR A 420 -5.86 5.93 -5.48
C TYR A 420 -4.91 6.68 -6.41
N PHE A 421 -3.73 7.04 -5.90
CA PHE A 421 -2.76 7.81 -6.69
C PHE A 421 -2.30 7.04 -7.94
N PHE A 422 -2.05 5.73 -7.83
CA PHE A 422 -1.60 4.89 -8.94
C PHE A 422 -2.73 4.39 -9.87
N ASP A 423 -4.00 4.75 -9.60
CA ASP A 423 -5.08 4.51 -10.55
C ASP A 423 -5.06 5.57 -11.66
N PHE A 424 -4.55 5.14 -12.82
CA PHE A 424 -4.49 5.92 -14.04
C PHE A 424 -5.47 5.43 -15.10
N PHE A 425 -6.18 4.34 -14.83
CA PHE A 425 -6.99 3.65 -15.83
C PHE A 425 -8.26 4.44 -16.15
N ARG A 426 -8.67 4.38 -17.42
CA ARG A 426 -9.96 4.93 -17.87
C ARG A 426 -10.64 3.91 -18.77
N TRP A 427 -11.90 3.60 -18.45
CA TRP A 427 -12.72 2.71 -19.26
C TRP A 427 -12.88 3.20 -20.71
N ARG A 428 -12.91 4.52 -20.94
CA ARG A 428 -12.97 5.12 -22.29
C ARG A 428 -11.73 4.82 -23.13
N ALA A 429 -10.57 4.58 -22.52
CA ALA A 429 -9.32 4.26 -23.22
C ALA A 429 -9.18 2.75 -23.52
N LEU A 430 -10.04 1.90 -22.98
CA LEU A 430 -9.94 0.44 -23.11
C LEU A 430 -9.99 -0.06 -24.57
N PRO A 431 -10.89 0.42 -25.45
CA PRO A 431 -10.93 -0.04 -26.84
C PRO A 431 -9.63 0.26 -27.60
N GLU A 432 -9.05 1.45 -27.38
CA GLU A 432 -7.79 1.86 -28.00
C GLU A 432 -6.62 0.99 -27.51
N LEU A 433 -6.55 0.74 -26.20
CA LEU A 433 -5.51 -0.10 -25.60
C LEU A 433 -5.59 -1.55 -26.08
N LEU A 434 -6.79 -2.10 -26.26
CA LEU A 434 -6.99 -3.43 -26.85
C LEU A 434 -6.57 -3.46 -28.33
N ALA A 435 -6.92 -2.44 -29.11
CA ALA A 435 -6.53 -2.33 -30.52
C ALA A 435 -5.01 -2.25 -30.69
N LEU A 436 -4.32 -1.62 -29.74
CA LEU A 436 -2.86 -1.47 -29.73
C LEU A 436 -2.12 -2.57 -28.95
N ARG A 437 -2.81 -3.64 -28.52
CA ARG A 437 -2.23 -4.67 -27.63
C ARG A 437 -0.92 -5.27 -28.16
N THR A 438 -0.84 -5.53 -29.47
CA THR A 438 0.35 -6.09 -30.13
C THR A 438 1.43 -5.06 -30.48
N LYS A 439 1.14 -3.76 -30.33
CA LYS A 439 2.06 -2.63 -30.61
C LYS A 439 2.49 -1.90 -29.33
N GLY A 440 2.48 -2.58 -28.18
CA GLY A 440 2.88 -2.01 -26.88
C GLY A 440 1.73 -1.53 -25.99
N GLY A 441 0.49 -1.49 -26.49
CA GLY A 441 -0.70 -1.16 -25.68
C GLY A 441 -0.94 -2.13 -24.52
N ALA A 442 -0.47 -3.39 -24.63
CA ALA A 442 -0.52 -4.38 -23.56
C ALA A 442 0.30 -4.00 -22.32
N ALA A 443 1.42 -3.28 -22.50
CA ALA A 443 2.24 -2.79 -21.39
C ALA A 443 1.64 -1.53 -20.75
N MET A 444 0.72 -0.85 -21.44
CA MET A 444 0.00 0.32 -20.93
C MET A 444 -1.31 -0.03 -20.22
N LEU A 445 -1.86 -1.23 -20.50
CA LEU A 445 -3.04 -1.79 -19.85
C LEU A 445 -2.75 -2.06 -18.38
N ASP A 446 -3.61 -1.51 -17.53
CA ASP A 446 -3.58 -1.83 -16.11
C ASP A 446 -4.20 -3.21 -15.89
N TRP A 447 -3.34 -4.20 -15.63
CA TRP A 447 -3.75 -5.58 -15.41
C TRP A 447 -4.55 -5.78 -14.12
N SER A 448 -4.50 -4.83 -13.18
CA SER A 448 -5.18 -4.91 -11.89
C SER A 448 -6.70 -5.06 -12.06
N TYR A 449 -7.30 -4.26 -12.94
CA TYR A 449 -8.75 -4.34 -13.22
C TYR A 449 -9.14 -5.64 -13.93
N LEU A 450 -8.30 -6.15 -14.83
CA LEU A 450 -8.55 -7.43 -15.51
C LEU A 450 -8.48 -8.59 -14.53
N ILE A 451 -7.48 -8.61 -13.65
CA ILE A 451 -7.35 -9.63 -12.59
C ILE A 451 -8.58 -9.55 -11.66
N LEU A 452 -8.99 -8.36 -11.25
CA LEU A 452 -10.16 -8.17 -10.39
C LEU A 452 -11.45 -8.72 -11.04
N VAL A 453 -11.76 -8.30 -12.27
CA VAL A 453 -12.98 -8.72 -12.97
C VAL A 453 -12.97 -10.23 -13.25
N THR A 454 -11.84 -10.78 -13.69
CA THR A 454 -11.73 -12.21 -13.96
C THR A 454 -11.89 -13.03 -12.69
N THR A 455 -11.27 -12.61 -11.58
CA THR A 455 -11.41 -13.26 -10.27
C THR A 455 -12.86 -13.18 -9.77
N LEU A 456 -13.53 -12.03 -9.93
CA LEU A 456 -14.94 -11.88 -9.57
C LEU A 456 -15.84 -12.82 -10.37
N VAL A 457 -15.64 -12.93 -11.68
CA VAL A 457 -16.39 -13.85 -12.55
C VAL A 457 -16.15 -15.30 -12.14
N GLN A 458 -14.89 -15.69 -11.90
CA GLN A 458 -14.55 -17.04 -11.42
C GLN A 458 -15.21 -17.34 -10.07
N ALA A 459 -15.11 -16.42 -9.11
CA ALA A 459 -15.71 -16.57 -7.79
C ALA A 459 -17.25 -16.66 -7.87
N ALA A 460 -17.89 -15.87 -8.73
CA ALA A 460 -19.33 -15.92 -8.95
C ALA A 460 -19.77 -17.27 -9.57
N ILE A 461 -19.04 -17.77 -10.57
CA ILE A 461 -19.32 -19.07 -11.19
C ILE A 461 -19.13 -20.20 -10.17
N LEU A 462 -17.99 -20.22 -9.46
CA LEU A 462 -17.71 -21.24 -8.44
C LEU A 462 -18.75 -21.21 -7.33
N SER A 463 -19.13 -20.02 -6.85
CA SER A 463 -20.17 -19.87 -5.83
C SER A 463 -21.53 -20.37 -6.34
N ALA A 464 -21.92 -20.02 -7.56
CA ALA A 464 -23.16 -20.50 -8.17
C ALA A 464 -23.17 -22.03 -8.27
N VAL A 465 -22.06 -22.63 -8.72
CA VAL A 465 -21.94 -24.10 -8.80
C VAL A 465 -22.00 -24.73 -7.41
N LEU A 466 -21.19 -24.27 -6.45
CA LEU A 466 -21.11 -24.86 -5.11
C LEU A 466 -22.40 -24.69 -4.30
N ILE A 467 -23.18 -23.63 -4.54
CA ILE A 467 -24.46 -23.39 -3.86
C ILE A 467 -25.62 -24.11 -4.57
N LEU A 468 -25.73 -23.99 -5.90
CA LEU A 468 -26.88 -24.52 -6.65
C LEU A 468 -26.78 -26.03 -6.89
N LEU A 469 -25.58 -26.60 -7.03
CA LEU A 469 -25.40 -28.02 -7.30
C LEU A 469 -25.95 -28.92 -6.17
N PRO A 470 -25.63 -28.71 -4.87
CA PRO A 470 -26.22 -29.50 -3.78
C PRO A 470 -27.75 -29.34 -3.68
N LEU A 471 -28.27 -28.13 -3.93
CA LEU A 471 -29.71 -27.86 -3.94
C LEU A 471 -30.42 -28.58 -5.08
N TRP A 472 -29.79 -28.63 -6.27
CA TRP A 472 -30.29 -29.35 -7.44
C TRP A 472 -30.17 -30.87 -7.32
N ILE A 473 -29.25 -31.40 -6.51
CA ILE A 473 -29.18 -32.84 -6.22
C ILE A 473 -30.30 -33.23 -5.24
N ARG A 474 -30.63 -32.37 -4.26
CA ARG A 474 -31.68 -32.61 -3.24
C ARG A 474 -33.08 -32.13 -3.68
N ARG A 475 -33.50 -32.46 -4.91
CA ARG A 475 -34.70 -31.95 -5.60
C ARG A 475 -36.05 -32.05 -4.87
N HIS A 476 -36.14 -32.79 -3.76
CA HIS A 476 -37.37 -32.96 -2.99
C HIS A 476 -37.78 -31.75 -2.11
N ALA A 477 -37.00 -30.66 -2.07
CA ALA A 477 -37.27 -29.50 -1.19
C ALA A 477 -37.72 -28.20 -1.91
N LEU A 478 -37.90 -28.20 -3.23
CA LEU A 478 -38.15 -26.99 -4.05
C LEU A 478 -39.63 -26.57 -4.16
N GLY A 479 -40.39 -26.67 -3.06
CA GLY A 479 -41.83 -26.38 -3.05
C GLY A 479 -42.25 -24.94 -2.74
N LYS A 480 -41.35 -24.00 -2.42
CA LYS A 480 -41.70 -22.63 -1.97
C LYS A 480 -40.70 -21.54 -2.41
N ALA A 481 -40.53 -21.35 -3.72
CA ALA A 481 -39.52 -20.44 -4.31
C ALA A 481 -39.58 -18.97 -3.83
N LEU A 482 -40.79 -18.39 -3.65
CA LEU A 482 -40.95 -16.97 -3.28
C LEU A 482 -40.55 -16.63 -1.83
N HIS A 483 -40.79 -17.55 -0.88
CA HIS A 483 -40.37 -17.35 0.52
C HIS A 483 -38.85 -17.52 0.67
N GLN A 484 -38.27 -18.44 -0.09
CA GLN A 484 -36.83 -18.67 -0.13
C GLN A 484 -36.07 -17.45 -0.69
N LEU A 485 -36.62 -16.75 -1.68
CA LEU A 485 -36.02 -15.53 -2.22
C LEU A 485 -35.97 -14.38 -1.20
N ARG A 486 -37.04 -14.17 -0.40
CA ARG A 486 -37.07 -13.12 0.62
C ARG A 486 -36.01 -13.32 1.70
N PHE A 487 -35.84 -14.56 2.17
CA PHE A 487 -34.79 -14.88 3.13
C PHE A 487 -33.39 -14.79 2.49
N GLY A 488 -33.25 -15.23 1.24
CA GLY A 488 -32.00 -15.07 0.48
C GLY A 488 -31.59 -13.60 0.36
N LEU A 489 -32.52 -12.72 -0.02
CA LEU A 489 -32.26 -11.27 -0.10
C LEU A 489 -31.92 -10.67 1.27
N TYR A 490 -32.58 -11.11 2.34
CA TYR A 490 -32.27 -10.67 3.71
C TYR A 490 -30.83 -11.01 4.10
N PHE A 491 -30.41 -12.27 3.93
CA PHE A 491 -29.05 -12.70 4.29
C PHE A 491 -27.99 -12.08 3.37
N LEU A 492 -28.31 -11.90 2.08
CA LEU A 492 -27.44 -11.16 1.15
C LEU A 492 -27.25 -9.71 1.61
N ALA A 493 -28.33 -9.02 1.98
CA ALA A 493 -28.26 -7.65 2.49
C ALA A 493 -27.45 -7.56 3.79
N LEU A 494 -27.59 -8.53 4.70
CA LEU A 494 -26.75 -8.60 5.90
C LEU A 494 -25.27 -8.76 5.56
N GLY A 495 -24.93 -9.66 4.64
CA GLY A 495 -23.55 -9.87 4.20
C GLY A 495 -22.94 -8.63 3.54
N LEU A 496 -23.69 -7.98 2.64
CA LEU A 496 -23.25 -6.74 1.99
C LEU A 496 -23.12 -5.59 2.99
N ALA A 497 -24.05 -5.43 3.93
CA ALA A 497 -23.97 -4.41 4.96
C ALA A 497 -22.76 -4.63 5.87
N PHE A 498 -22.49 -5.89 6.26
CA PHE A 498 -21.31 -6.24 7.04
C PHE A 498 -20.02 -5.85 6.30
N LEU A 499 -19.90 -6.29 5.04
CA LEU A 499 -18.73 -6.02 4.21
C LEU A 499 -18.51 -4.53 3.94
N PHE A 500 -19.56 -3.76 3.65
CA PHE A 500 -19.41 -2.31 3.42
C PHE A 500 -18.92 -1.56 4.67
N ILE A 501 -19.46 -1.90 5.84
CA ILE A 501 -19.02 -1.28 7.10
C ILE A 501 -17.59 -1.70 7.41
N GLU A 502 -17.27 -2.99 7.28
CA GLU A 502 -15.92 -3.51 7.54
C GLU A 502 -14.87 -2.85 6.63
N ILE A 503 -15.14 -2.76 5.32
CA ILE A 503 -14.22 -2.09 4.36
C ILE A 503 -14.05 -0.60 4.71
N ALA A 504 -15.15 0.11 5.00
CA ALA A 504 -15.06 1.53 5.38
C ALA A 504 -14.22 1.73 6.65
N PHE A 505 -14.31 0.79 7.60
CA PHE A 505 -13.48 0.78 8.80
C PHE A 505 -12.03 0.47 8.46
N ILE A 506 -11.73 -0.57 7.68
CA ILE A 506 -10.36 -0.87 7.25
C ILE A 506 -9.71 0.42 6.72
N GLN A 507 -10.36 1.10 5.78
CA GLN A 507 -9.86 2.33 5.15
C GLN A 507 -9.59 3.46 6.16
N ARG A 508 -10.57 3.78 7.02
CA ARG A 508 -10.43 4.82 8.05
C ARG A 508 -9.32 4.49 9.04
N PHE A 509 -9.17 3.22 9.40
CA PHE A 509 -8.16 2.75 10.34
C PHE A 509 -6.77 2.58 9.70
N VAL A 510 -6.63 2.47 8.37
CA VAL A 510 -5.31 2.53 7.70
C VAL A 510 -4.60 3.82 8.07
N LEU A 511 -5.28 4.97 7.96
CA LEU A 511 -4.71 6.28 8.27
C LEU A 511 -4.37 6.43 9.76
N PHE A 512 -5.20 5.88 10.65
CA PHE A 512 -4.96 5.96 12.10
C PHE A 512 -3.84 5.04 12.59
N LEU A 513 -3.83 3.78 12.12
CA LEU A 513 -2.83 2.78 12.49
C LEU A 513 -1.51 2.99 11.74
N GLY A 514 -1.50 3.82 10.69
CA GLY A 514 -0.31 4.14 9.90
C GLY A 514 0.21 2.96 9.08
N HIS A 515 -0.52 1.86 8.96
CA HIS A 515 -0.08 0.70 8.20
C HIS A 515 -1.27 -0.08 7.63
N PRO A 516 -1.39 -0.26 6.29
CA PRO A 516 -2.50 -0.98 5.67
C PRO A 516 -2.65 -2.41 6.19
N PHE A 517 -1.54 -3.14 6.28
CA PHE A 517 -1.50 -4.49 6.82
C PHE A 517 -2.04 -4.61 8.26
N TYR A 518 -1.56 -3.76 9.19
CA TYR A 518 -2.07 -3.78 10.56
C TYR A 518 -3.54 -3.39 10.64
N ALA A 519 -3.98 -2.43 9.85
CA ALA A 519 -5.38 -2.05 9.78
C ALA A 519 -6.27 -3.20 9.32
N VAL A 520 -5.92 -3.88 8.23
CA VAL A 520 -6.68 -5.05 7.76
C VAL A 520 -6.72 -6.13 8.85
N ALA A 521 -5.57 -6.48 9.44
CA ALA A 521 -5.49 -7.53 10.45
C ALA A 521 -6.32 -7.23 11.71
N VAL A 522 -6.15 -6.03 12.28
CA VAL A 522 -6.82 -5.61 13.52
C VAL A 522 -8.31 -5.41 13.29
N VAL A 523 -8.68 -4.78 12.18
CA VAL A 523 -10.09 -4.51 11.88
C VAL A 523 -10.84 -5.80 11.62
N LEU A 524 -10.34 -6.65 10.71
CA LEU A 524 -10.99 -7.92 10.37
C LEU A 524 -11.10 -8.83 11.60
N ALA A 525 -10.02 -8.98 12.38
CA ALA A 525 -10.07 -9.78 13.59
C ALA A 525 -11.01 -9.21 14.65
N GLY A 526 -11.00 -7.89 14.84
CA GLY A 526 -11.90 -7.20 15.76
C GLY A 526 -13.36 -7.41 15.36
N PHE A 527 -13.71 -7.14 14.10
CA PHE A 527 -15.07 -7.34 13.61
C PHE A 527 -15.53 -8.78 13.79
N LEU A 528 -14.72 -9.77 13.40
CA LEU A 528 -15.08 -11.18 13.55
C LEU A 528 -15.22 -11.60 15.02
N ALA A 529 -14.26 -11.25 15.88
CA ALA A 529 -14.30 -11.63 17.29
C ALA A 529 -15.50 -11.02 18.03
N PHE A 530 -15.72 -9.71 17.87
CA PHE A 530 -16.82 -9.02 18.52
C PHE A 530 -18.18 -9.36 17.91
N ALA A 531 -18.28 -9.59 16.59
CA ALA A 531 -19.50 -10.13 15.99
C ALA A 531 -19.80 -11.56 16.47
N GLY A 532 -18.77 -12.37 16.72
CA GLY A 532 -18.91 -13.69 17.36
C GLY A 532 -19.53 -13.57 18.76
N LEU A 533 -19.03 -12.64 19.58
CA LEU A 533 -19.62 -12.33 20.89
C LEU A 533 -21.06 -11.81 20.78
N GLY A 534 -21.32 -10.93 19.81
CA GLY A 534 -22.66 -10.45 19.46
C GLY A 534 -23.63 -11.59 19.16
N SER A 535 -23.18 -12.57 18.38
CA SER A 535 -23.97 -13.77 18.09
C SER A 535 -24.27 -14.59 19.33
N ALA A 536 -23.35 -14.67 20.30
CA ALA A 536 -23.56 -15.45 21.53
C ALA A 536 -24.64 -14.83 22.42
N VAL A 537 -24.67 -13.49 22.50
CA VAL A 537 -25.65 -12.76 23.32
C VAL A 537 -26.97 -12.48 22.60
N ALA A 538 -27.06 -12.77 21.30
CA ALA A 538 -28.24 -12.47 20.48
C ALA A 538 -29.54 -13.07 21.04
N ALA A 539 -29.50 -14.30 21.54
CA ALA A 539 -30.67 -14.96 22.13
C ALA A 539 -31.17 -14.25 23.39
N TRP A 540 -30.23 -13.84 24.26
CA TRP A 540 -30.54 -13.04 25.45
C TRP A 540 -31.13 -11.68 25.06
N TRP A 541 -30.54 -11.00 24.08
CA TRP A 541 -31.01 -9.71 23.57
C TRP A 541 -32.45 -9.77 23.04
N ALA A 542 -32.78 -10.79 22.25
CA ALA A 542 -34.15 -10.97 21.76
C ALA A 542 -35.15 -11.24 22.89
N ALA A 543 -34.75 -12.01 23.90
CA ALA A 543 -35.61 -12.31 25.05
C ALA A 543 -35.88 -11.07 25.93
N THR A 544 -34.85 -10.33 26.31
CA THR A 544 -34.95 -9.21 27.25
C THR A 544 -35.36 -7.91 26.56
N VAL A 545 -34.63 -7.50 25.52
CA VAL A 545 -34.80 -6.21 24.85
C VAL A 545 -35.84 -6.30 23.73
N GLY A 546 -35.80 -7.38 22.95
CA GLY A 546 -36.79 -7.66 21.89
C GLY A 546 -38.17 -8.06 22.43
N ARG A 547 -38.33 -8.18 23.76
CA ARG A 547 -39.54 -8.69 24.43
C ARG A 547 -40.00 -10.04 23.84
N GLY A 548 -39.06 -10.93 23.55
CA GLY A 548 -39.29 -12.23 22.94
C GLY A 548 -39.49 -12.23 21.42
N SER A 549 -39.51 -11.07 20.75
CA SER A 549 -39.66 -10.99 19.30
C SER A 549 -38.31 -10.83 18.59
N ALA A 550 -37.93 -11.82 17.78
CA ALA A 550 -36.71 -11.77 16.96
C ALA A 550 -36.69 -10.56 16.03
N VAL A 551 -37.83 -10.22 15.41
CA VAL A 551 -37.94 -9.07 14.49
C VAL A 551 -37.70 -7.75 15.21
N ARG A 552 -38.26 -7.57 16.42
CA ARG A 552 -37.98 -6.37 17.24
C ARG A 552 -36.52 -6.32 17.68
N GLY A 553 -35.96 -7.44 18.09
CA GLY A 553 -34.54 -7.55 18.45
C GLY A 553 -33.61 -7.14 17.30
N ILE A 554 -33.90 -7.61 16.08
CA ILE A 554 -33.18 -7.24 14.85
C ILE A 554 -33.35 -5.74 14.56
N ALA A 555 -34.57 -5.21 14.57
CA ALA A 555 -34.83 -3.81 14.27
C ALA A 555 -34.11 -2.86 15.24
N LEU A 556 -34.07 -3.20 16.53
CA LEU A 556 -33.32 -2.44 17.53
C LEU A 556 -31.81 -2.54 17.31
N ALA A 557 -31.28 -3.73 17.03
CA ALA A 557 -29.85 -3.89 16.72
C ALA A 557 -29.46 -3.06 15.49
N VAL A 558 -30.25 -3.10 14.41
CA VAL A 558 -30.05 -2.29 13.20
C VAL A 558 -30.13 -0.79 13.51
N GLY A 559 -31.07 -0.37 14.34
CA GLY A 559 -31.17 1.02 14.79
C GLY A 559 -29.91 1.48 15.53
N VAL A 560 -29.39 0.65 16.44
CA VAL A 560 -28.14 0.93 17.16
C VAL A 560 -26.95 0.98 16.20
N ILE A 561 -26.84 0.04 15.26
CA ILE A 561 -25.79 0.03 14.23
C ILE A 561 -25.83 1.33 13.42
N ALA A 562 -27.01 1.77 12.97
CA ALA A 562 -27.16 2.99 12.19
C ALA A 562 -26.73 4.23 12.97
N VAL A 563 -27.13 4.34 14.25
CA VAL A 563 -26.74 5.45 15.12
C VAL A 563 -25.24 5.46 15.40
N LEU A 564 -24.64 4.29 15.71
CA LEU A 564 -23.20 4.18 15.92
C LEU A 564 -22.41 4.51 14.66
N ALA A 565 -22.82 3.98 13.50
CA ALA A 565 -22.16 4.25 12.23
C ALA A 565 -22.22 5.74 11.85
N ALA A 566 -23.38 6.39 12.04
CA ALA A 566 -23.53 7.83 11.83
C ALA A 566 -22.68 8.65 12.80
N THR A 567 -22.61 8.24 14.07
CA THR A 567 -21.77 8.90 15.08
C THR A 567 -20.29 8.79 14.71
N TYR A 568 -19.85 7.60 14.31
CA TYR A 568 -18.47 7.36 13.90
C TYR A 568 -18.09 8.10 12.62
N LEU A 569 -19.01 8.23 11.67
CA LEU A 569 -18.76 9.02 10.46
C LEU A 569 -18.39 10.48 10.77
N LEU A 570 -19.00 11.07 11.81
CA LEU A 570 -18.74 12.45 12.23
C LEU A 570 -17.58 12.57 13.23
N ALA A 571 -17.44 11.61 14.14
CA ALA A 571 -16.51 11.70 15.26
C ALA A 571 -15.13 11.11 15.00
N LEU A 572 -15.01 10.04 14.20
CA LEU A 572 -13.73 9.35 13.99
C LEU A 572 -12.61 10.25 13.46
N PRO A 573 -12.83 11.16 12.49
CA PRO A 573 -11.77 12.05 12.01
C PRO A 573 -11.13 12.86 13.13
N SER A 574 -11.94 13.54 13.96
CA SER A 574 -11.45 14.35 15.07
C SER A 574 -10.82 13.52 16.20
N VAL A 575 -11.29 12.28 16.41
CA VAL A 575 -10.69 11.35 17.37
C VAL A 575 -9.31 10.91 16.89
N PHE A 576 -9.17 10.56 15.62
CA PHE A 576 -7.91 10.09 15.05
C PHE A 576 -6.85 11.18 15.03
N GLU A 577 -7.19 12.43 14.66
CA GLU A 577 -6.24 13.55 14.71
C GLU A 577 -5.61 13.72 16.10
N ARG A 578 -6.41 13.60 17.17
CA ARG A 578 -5.92 13.77 18.55
C ARG A 578 -5.12 12.58 19.07
N LEU A 579 -5.38 11.40 18.53
CA LEU A 579 -4.78 10.14 19.00
C LEU A 579 -3.66 9.64 18.08
N LEU A 580 -3.34 10.37 17.01
CA LEU A 580 -2.39 9.94 15.98
C LEU A 580 -0.95 9.80 16.51
N ALA A 581 -0.60 10.56 17.56
CA ALA A 581 0.71 10.53 18.20
C ALA A 581 0.92 9.36 19.19
N PHE A 582 -0.10 8.54 19.46
CA PHE A 582 0.05 7.41 20.37
C PHE A 582 0.91 6.29 19.76
N PRO A 583 1.59 5.48 20.59
CA PRO A 583 2.34 4.32 20.12
C PRO A 583 1.40 3.26 19.53
N ASP A 584 1.92 2.43 18.63
CA ASP A 584 1.13 1.45 17.86
C ASP A 584 0.29 0.52 18.73
N ALA A 585 0.84 0.03 19.85
CA ALA A 585 0.10 -0.82 20.78
C ALA A 585 -1.15 -0.13 21.35
N ALA A 586 -1.05 1.17 21.68
CA ALA A 586 -2.18 1.94 22.15
C ALA A 586 -3.19 2.20 21.03
N LYS A 587 -2.73 2.52 19.81
CA LYS A 587 -3.60 2.66 18.64
C LYS A 587 -4.39 1.38 18.34
N ILE A 588 -3.75 0.21 18.41
CA ILE A 588 -4.39 -1.09 18.23
C ILE A 588 -5.48 -1.31 19.29
N ALA A 589 -5.19 -1.03 20.56
CA ALA A 589 -6.17 -1.17 21.64
C ALA A 589 -7.36 -0.22 21.45
N ILE A 590 -7.11 1.04 21.09
CA ILE A 590 -8.14 2.04 20.78
C ILE A 590 -8.98 1.58 19.59
N ALA A 591 -8.36 1.04 18.54
CA ALA A 591 -9.08 0.53 17.37
C ALA A 591 -10.03 -0.61 17.73
N LEU A 592 -9.56 -1.59 18.52
CA LEU A 592 -10.41 -2.69 18.98
C LEU A 592 -11.58 -2.18 19.85
N LEU A 593 -11.33 -1.20 20.73
CA LEU A 593 -12.38 -0.58 21.55
C LEU A 593 -13.44 0.16 20.71
N LEU A 594 -13.02 0.85 19.65
CA LEU A 594 -13.94 1.54 18.73
C LEU A 594 -14.73 0.57 17.84
N ILE A 595 -14.14 -0.56 17.47
CA ILE A 595 -14.80 -1.59 16.65
C ILE A 595 -15.80 -2.39 17.49
N ALA A 596 -15.45 -2.73 18.73
CA ALA A 596 -16.19 -3.62 19.60
C ALA A 596 -17.71 -3.36 19.66
N PRO A 597 -18.21 -2.15 19.96
CA PRO A 597 -19.64 -1.93 20.09
C PRO A 597 -20.38 -2.17 18.76
N LEU A 598 -19.87 -1.64 17.66
CA LEU A 598 -20.49 -1.76 16.35
C LEU A 598 -20.52 -3.22 15.88
N ALA A 599 -19.37 -3.89 15.95
CA ALA A 599 -19.23 -5.29 15.55
C ALA A 599 -20.11 -6.23 16.39
N LEU A 600 -20.23 -5.97 17.70
CA LEU A 600 -21.10 -6.73 18.60
C LEU A 600 -22.57 -6.67 18.17
N PHE A 601 -23.10 -5.49 17.83
CA PHE A 601 -24.48 -5.40 17.33
C PHE A 601 -24.62 -6.00 15.92
N MET A 602 -23.61 -5.86 15.06
CA MET A 602 -23.60 -6.45 13.73
C MET A 602 -23.60 -8.00 13.74
N GLY A 603 -23.11 -8.62 14.82
CA GLY A 603 -23.17 -10.08 14.99
C GLY A 603 -24.55 -10.65 15.34
N MET A 604 -25.53 -9.81 15.70
CA MET A 604 -26.85 -10.27 16.18
C MET A 604 -27.88 -10.61 15.08
N PRO A 605 -28.02 -9.86 13.97
CA PRO A 605 -29.10 -10.08 13.01
C PRO A 605 -29.10 -11.46 12.37
N PHE A 606 -27.92 -12.00 12.03
CA PHE A 606 -27.80 -13.30 11.36
C PHE A 606 -28.35 -14.47 12.19
N PRO A 607 -27.91 -14.72 13.45
CA PRO A 607 -28.45 -15.80 14.27
C PRO A 607 -29.93 -15.59 14.64
N LEU A 608 -30.38 -14.35 14.83
CA LEU A 608 -31.80 -14.05 15.07
C LEU A 608 -32.67 -14.36 13.85
N GLY A 609 -32.19 -14.01 12.65
CA GLY A 609 -32.84 -14.33 11.38
C GLY A 609 -32.96 -15.84 11.18
N LEU A 610 -31.88 -16.59 11.45
CA LEU A 610 -31.91 -18.06 11.41
C LEU A 610 -32.90 -18.66 12.40
N GLY A 611 -32.93 -18.18 13.65
CA GLY A 611 -33.89 -18.64 14.65
C GLY A 611 -35.34 -18.38 14.24
N HIS A 612 -35.62 -17.23 13.62
CA HIS A 612 -36.94 -16.88 13.11
C HIS A 612 -37.38 -17.73 11.90
N VAL A 613 -36.44 -18.10 11.02
CA VAL A 613 -36.70 -19.02 9.90
C VAL A 613 -36.95 -20.44 10.41
N GLY A 614 -36.12 -20.91 11.36
CA GLY A 614 -36.27 -22.23 11.98
C GLY A 614 -37.65 -22.41 12.62
N ALA A 615 -38.09 -21.43 13.43
CA ALA A 615 -39.38 -21.46 14.11
C ALA A 615 -40.61 -21.35 13.17
N ARG A 616 -40.42 -21.05 11.88
CA ARG A 616 -41.49 -21.02 10.85
C ARG A 616 -41.44 -22.23 9.89
N SER A 617 -40.38 -23.02 9.99
CA SER A 617 -40.13 -24.20 9.14
C SER A 617 -40.56 -25.49 9.82
N GLU A 618 -40.54 -25.51 11.15
CA GLU A 618 -41.38 -26.38 12.00
C GLU A 618 -42.83 -25.90 11.96
#